data_AF-A0A1A2NV11-F1
#
_entry.id   AF-A0A1A2NV11-F1
#
_cell.length_a   1.000
_cell.length_b   1.000
_cell.length_c   1.000
_cell.angle_alpha   90.00
_cell.angle_beta   90.00
_cell.angle_gamma   90.00
#
_symmetry.space_group_name_H-M   'P 1'
#
loop_
_entity.id
_entity.type
_entity.pdbx_description
1 polymer ?
#
loop_
_entity_poly.entity_id
_entity_poly.type
_entity_poly.pdbx_seq_one_letter_code
_entity_poly.pdbx_strand_id
1 'polypeptide(L)'
;MLHWFVPRVTRWFAHDILDGGRLPLLCCLVAFIMTFFVTRTFVRFIRHRAAAGRPTRWWHPRNVHLGGVHIHHVTFGVVLVLLSGLTLVTLSIDGHEPEFTLSAIFFGIGAALVLDEYALILHLSDVYWEEDGRTSVDAVFAAVGVAGLLIMGLHPLMFFLPIWEGAGSWPLRAAVAGALVLTLPLAVVVVLKGKVWTGLLGMFIVVLLVIGAVRLSRPHAPWARWRYTTQPEKMRRALQRERRLRRPIVRAKLWVQCAIAGTPGLPDERAVDAQLDHDVHAAPPPTEPILISR
;
A
#
# COMPACT_ATOMS: atom_id res chain seq x y z
N MET A 1 21.58 -25.55 3.36
CA MET A 1 21.09 -24.15 3.22
C MET A 1 20.76 -23.50 4.57
N LEU A 2 20.13 -24.19 5.53
CA LEU A 2 19.77 -23.61 6.84
C LEU A 2 20.97 -23.23 7.73
N HIS A 3 22.05 -24.02 7.74
CA HIS A 3 23.20 -23.84 8.65
C HIS A 3 24.05 -22.58 8.38
N TRP A 4 23.94 -21.99 7.18
CA TRP A 4 24.60 -20.72 6.84
C TRP A 4 23.66 -19.52 6.96
N PHE A 5 22.36 -19.75 6.74
CA PHE A 5 21.32 -18.72 6.85
C PHE A 5 21.08 -18.31 8.30
N VAL A 6 20.93 -19.28 9.22
CA VAL A 6 20.60 -19.01 10.62
C VAL A 6 21.67 -18.15 11.33
N PRO A 7 22.99 -18.45 11.25
CA PRO A 7 24.02 -17.64 11.90
C PRO A 7 24.22 -16.24 11.28
N ARG A 8 23.79 -16.05 10.03
CA ARG A 8 23.89 -14.77 9.33
C ARG A 8 22.69 -13.88 9.65
N VAL A 9 21.49 -14.46 9.70
CA VAL A 9 20.27 -13.80 10.16
C VAL A 9 20.37 -13.43 11.63
N THR A 10 20.91 -14.30 12.50
CA THR A 10 21.06 -13.96 13.93
C THR A 10 22.09 -12.86 14.16
N ARG A 11 23.19 -12.82 13.41
CA ARG A 11 24.16 -11.71 13.49
C ARG A 11 23.58 -10.40 12.98
N TRP A 12 22.86 -10.43 11.86
CA TRP A 12 22.12 -9.26 11.34
C TRP A 12 21.06 -8.78 12.34
N PHE A 13 20.29 -9.71 12.92
CA PHE A 13 19.28 -9.39 13.93
C PHE A 13 19.89 -8.80 15.21
N ALA A 14 20.99 -9.36 15.69
CA ALA A 14 21.67 -8.86 16.87
C ALA A 14 22.27 -7.46 16.63
N HIS A 15 23.06 -7.27 15.57
CA HIS A 15 23.73 -5.99 15.34
C HIS A 15 22.82 -4.89 14.74
N ASP A 16 22.04 -5.19 13.71
CA ASP A 16 21.33 -4.13 12.97
C ASP A 16 19.94 -3.82 13.56
N ILE A 17 19.35 -4.76 14.30
CA ILE A 17 18.01 -4.59 14.89
C ILE A 17 18.09 -4.32 16.39
N LEU A 18 18.77 -5.17 17.16
CA LEU A 18 18.88 -4.97 18.62
C LEU A 18 19.83 -3.81 18.94
N ASP A 19 21.07 -3.85 18.44
CA ASP A 19 22.04 -2.77 18.73
C ASP A 19 21.71 -1.47 17.96
N GLY A 20 20.97 -1.57 16.85
CA GLY A 20 20.51 -0.44 16.04
C GLY A 20 19.26 0.30 16.55
N GLY A 21 18.65 -0.15 17.66
CA GLY A 21 17.45 0.48 18.24
C GLY A 21 16.18 0.34 17.38
N ARG A 22 16.10 -0.70 16.54
CA ARG A 22 14.99 -0.90 15.59
C ARG A 22 13.99 -1.96 16.03
N LEU A 23 14.16 -2.49 17.25
CA LEU A 23 13.29 -3.50 17.84
C LEU A 23 11.82 -3.06 17.90
N PRO A 24 11.47 -1.82 18.32
CA PRO A 24 10.08 -1.36 18.34
C PRO A 24 9.44 -1.38 16.94
N LEU A 25 10.20 -0.98 15.91
CA LEU A 25 9.72 -0.94 14.53
C LEU A 25 9.50 -2.35 13.96
N LEU A 26 10.37 -3.29 14.27
CA LEU A 26 10.18 -4.70 13.89
C LEU A 26 8.93 -5.28 14.57
N CYS A 27 8.80 -5.09 15.88
CA CYS A 27 7.65 -5.58 16.64
C CYS A 27 6.33 -4.96 16.13
N CYS A 28 6.33 -3.67 15.78
CA CYS A 28 5.22 -3.00 15.09
C CYS A 28 4.87 -3.71 13.77
N LEU A 29 5.86 -3.97 12.91
CA LEU A 29 5.62 -4.63 11.62
C LEU A 29 5.07 -6.05 11.80
N VAL A 30 5.62 -6.83 12.72
CA VAL A 30 5.14 -8.19 13.01
C VAL A 30 3.71 -8.15 13.53
N ALA A 31 3.41 -7.27 14.49
CA ALA A 31 2.07 -7.09 15.04
C ALA A 31 1.06 -6.66 13.97
N PHE A 32 1.45 -5.74 13.08
CA PHE A 32 0.67 -5.30 11.94
C PHE A 32 0.31 -6.45 11.00
N ILE A 33 1.32 -7.21 10.55
CA ILE A 33 1.14 -8.34 9.63
C ILE A 33 0.24 -9.41 10.26
N MET A 34 0.52 -9.80 11.50
CA MET A 34 -0.27 -10.81 12.22
C MET A 34 -1.72 -10.38 12.40
N THR A 35 -1.95 -9.13 12.82
CA THR A 35 -3.31 -8.59 12.99
C THR A 35 -4.09 -8.61 11.69
N PHE A 36 -3.47 -8.15 10.58
CA PHE A 36 -4.12 -8.17 9.26
C PHE A 36 -4.49 -9.60 8.82
N PHE A 37 -3.60 -10.58 9.00
CA PHE A 37 -3.92 -11.97 8.68
C PHE A 37 -5.06 -12.52 9.53
N VAL A 38 -5.08 -12.20 10.83
CA VAL A 38 -6.13 -12.63 11.75
C VAL A 38 -7.48 -12.03 11.35
N THR A 39 -7.55 -10.71 11.12
CA THR A 39 -8.80 -10.02 10.75
C THR A 39 -9.34 -10.54 9.42
N ARG A 40 -8.47 -10.68 8.41
CA ARG A 40 -8.82 -11.23 7.10
C ARG A 40 -9.33 -12.66 7.18
N THR A 41 -8.72 -13.48 8.04
CA THR A 41 -9.15 -14.87 8.27
C THR A 41 -10.52 -14.91 8.96
N PHE A 42 -10.77 -14.04 9.94
CA PHE A 42 -12.06 -13.93 10.61
C PHE A 42 -13.16 -13.49 9.64
N VAL A 43 -12.93 -12.47 8.81
CA VAL A 43 -13.90 -12.02 7.81
C VAL A 43 -14.21 -13.15 6.80
N ARG A 44 -13.18 -13.84 6.28
CA ARG A 44 -13.38 -15.00 5.39
C ARG A 44 -14.18 -16.10 6.06
N PHE A 45 -13.86 -16.43 7.31
CA PHE A 45 -14.57 -17.45 8.07
C PHE A 45 -16.04 -17.09 8.28
N ILE A 46 -16.33 -15.84 8.66
CA ILE A 46 -17.69 -15.33 8.86
C ILE A 46 -18.48 -15.42 7.55
N ARG A 47 -17.93 -14.94 6.43
CA ARG A 47 -18.58 -14.95 5.11
C ARG A 47 -18.83 -16.37 4.60
N HIS A 48 -17.83 -17.25 4.69
CA HIS A 48 -17.97 -18.66 4.29
C HIS A 48 -19.03 -19.38 5.13
N ARG A 49 -19.06 -19.14 6.44
CA ARG A 49 -20.07 -19.70 7.33
C ARG A 49 -21.48 -19.20 7.01
N ALA A 50 -21.63 -17.91 6.74
CA ALA A 50 -22.91 -17.31 6.36
C ALA A 50 -23.44 -17.93 5.05
N ALA A 51 -22.57 -18.11 4.06
CA ALA A 51 -22.91 -18.79 2.81
C ALA A 51 -23.27 -20.28 3.02
N ALA A 52 -22.67 -20.95 4.01
CA ALA A 52 -22.93 -22.35 4.34
C ALA A 52 -24.12 -22.56 5.32
N GLY A 53 -24.84 -21.51 5.72
CA GLY A 53 -26.04 -21.62 6.55
C GLY A 53 -25.83 -22.18 7.97
N ARG A 54 -24.60 -22.16 8.51
CA ARG A 54 -24.29 -22.78 9.81
C ARG A 54 -24.66 -21.87 10.99
N PRO A 55 -25.31 -22.39 12.06
CA PRO A 55 -25.67 -21.60 13.24
C PRO A 55 -24.44 -21.09 14.00
N THR A 56 -24.60 -19.93 14.65
CA THR A 56 -23.50 -19.27 15.39
C THR A 56 -23.38 -19.85 16.80
N ARG A 57 -22.18 -20.35 17.17
CA ARG A 57 -21.83 -20.72 18.56
C ARG A 57 -21.36 -19.48 19.33
N TRP A 58 -21.42 -19.52 20.66
CA TRP A 58 -21.04 -18.39 21.53
C TRP A 58 -19.59 -17.94 21.32
N TRP A 59 -18.63 -18.86 21.21
CA TRP A 59 -17.22 -18.54 21.01
C TRP A 59 -16.84 -18.12 19.57
N HIS A 60 -17.79 -18.04 18.63
CA HIS A 60 -17.45 -17.68 17.25
C HIS A 60 -17.38 -16.16 17.03
N PRO A 61 -16.47 -15.68 16.15
CA PRO A 61 -16.43 -14.28 15.74
C PRO A 61 -17.79 -13.79 15.21
N ARG A 62 -18.18 -12.61 15.67
CA ARG A 62 -19.45 -11.94 15.34
C ARG A 62 -19.18 -10.48 15.02
N ASN A 63 -20.06 -9.90 14.19
CA ASN A 63 -20.11 -8.47 13.97
C ASN A 63 -20.54 -7.78 15.27
N VAL A 64 -19.82 -6.72 15.65
CA VAL A 64 -20.11 -5.95 16.86
C VAL A 64 -21.25 -4.98 16.58
N HIS A 65 -22.34 -5.10 17.34
CA HIS A 65 -23.47 -4.18 17.29
C HIS A 65 -23.70 -3.62 18.69
N LEU A 66 -23.67 -2.30 18.84
CA LEU A 66 -24.14 -1.61 20.05
C LEU A 66 -25.37 -0.78 19.69
N GLY A 67 -26.48 -0.99 20.39
CA GLY A 67 -27.70 -0.18 20.21
C GLY A 67 -28.29 -0.18 18.80
N GLY A 68 -28.07 -1.24 18.01
CA GLY A 68 -28.53 -1.34 16.61
C GLY A 68 -27.56 -0.78 15.57
N VAL A 69 -26.44 -0.19 15.97
CA VAL A 69 -25.40 0.33 15.05
C VAL A 69 -24.27 -0.68 14.92
N HIS A 70 -23.89 -1.00 13.68
CA HIS A 70 -22.74 -1.87 13.37
C HIS A 70 -21.44 -1.09 13.53
N ILE A 71 -20.59 -1.53 14.45
CA ILE A 71 -19.29 -0.92 14.70
C ILE A 71 -18.25 -1.60 13.82
N HIS A 72 -17.69 -0.84 12.89
CA HIS A 72 -16.57 -1.27 12.08
C HIS A 72 -15.31 -1.33 12.93
N HIS A 73 -14.51 -2.38 12.75
CA HIS A 73 -13.30 -2.60 13.54
C HIS A 73 -12.22 -1.51 13.33
N VAL A 74 -12.33 -0.75 12.24
CA VAL A 74 -11.58 0.50 11.97
C VAL A 74 -11.65 1.49 13.15
N THR A 75 -12.78 1.57 13.87
CA THR A 75 -12.96 2.50 14.99
C THR A 75 -12.03 2.16 16.16
N PHE A 76 -11.93 0.88 16.51
CA PHE A 76 -10.95 0.39 17.48
C PHE A 76 -9.53 0.63 17.00
N GLY A 77 -9.28 0.43 15.69
CA GLY A 77 -8.01 0.74 15.06
C GLY A 77 -7.57 2.20 15.25
N VAL A 78 -8.46 3.15 14.97
CA VAL A 78 -8.20 4.59 15.14
C VAL A 78 -7.87 4.93 16.59
N VAL A 79 -8.69 4.48 17.54
CA VAL A 79 -8.45 4.71 18.97
C VAL A 79 -7.08 4.18 19.38
N LEU A 80 -6.75 2.97 18.94
CA LEU A 80 -5.52 2.29 19.31
C LEU A 80 -4.28 2.98 18.69
N VAL A 81 -4.36 3.44 17.43
CA VAL A 81 -3.34 4.28 16.79
C VAL A 81 -3.15 5.61 17.53
N LEU A 82 -4.23 6.29 17.91
CA LEU A 82 -4.15 7.58 18.59
C LEU A 82 -3.54 7.45 19.99
N LEU A 83 -3.98 6.46 20.77
CA LEU A 83 -3.45 6.21 22.11
C LEU A 83 -1.98 5.82 22.05
N SER A 84 -1.63 4.83 21.23
CA SER A 84 -0.24 4.38 21.09
C SER A 84 0.68 5.46 20.52
N GLY A 85 0.21 6.25 19.54
CA GLY A 85 0.95 7.39 18.99
C GLY A 85 1.19 8.47 20.03
N LEU A 86 0.17 8.81 20.84
CA LEU A 86 0.33 9.74 21.96
C LEU A 86 1.34 9.20 22.98
N THR A 87 1.24 7.91 23.33
CA THR A 87 2.19 7.27 24.25
C THR A 87 3.61 7.30 23.69
N LEU A 88 3.83 7.01 22.41
CA LEU A 88 5.14 7.13 21.76
C LEU A 88 5.69 8.57 21.83
N VAL A 89 4.84 9.58 21.65
CA VAL A 89 5.25 10.99 21.80
C VAL A 89 5.63 11.31 23.24
N THR A 90 4.84 10.86 24.22
CA THR A 90 5.14 11.06 25.65
C THR A 90 6.43 10.37 26.06
N LEU A 91 6.66 9.15 25.55
CA LEU A 91 7.85 8.36 25.83
C LEU A 91 9.10 8.88 25.09
N SER A 92 8.96 9.74 24.07
CA SER A 92 10.07 10.20 23.23
C SER A 92 11.22 10.89 23.99
N ILE A 93 10.97 11.36 25.22
CA ILE A 93 11.95 12.10 26.03
C ILE A 93 12.65 11.18 27.04
N ASP A 94 11.89 10.41 27.82
CA ASP A 94 12.40 9.63 28.98
C ASP A 94 12.03 8.14 28.95
N GLY A 95 11.41 7.66 27.86
CA GLY A 95 10.89 6.31 27.76
C GLY A 95 11.98 5.24 27.63
N HIS A 96 11.69 4.05 28.16
CA HIS A 96 12.59 2.90 28.04
C HIS A 96 12.20 2.02 26.83
N GLU A 97 13.17 1.30 26.26
CA GLU A 97 13.01 0.40 25.11
C GLU A 97 11.76 -0.52 25.17
N PRO A 98 11.43 -1.16 26.32
CA PRO A 98 10.23 -2.00 26.43
C PRO A 98 8.91 -1.23 26.25
N GLU A 99 8.87 0.02 26.70
CA GLU A 99 7.67 0.88 26.65
C GLU A 99 7.43 1.36 25.21
N PHE A 100 8.52 1.71 24.51
CA PHE A 100 8.48 2.00 23.07
C PHE A 100 8.04 0.77 22.28
N THR A 101 8.61 -0.39 22.57
CA THR A 101 8.26 -1.64 21.89
C THR A 101 6.79 -1.99 22.08
N LEU A 102 6.27 -1.88 23.30
CA LEU A 102 4.85 -2.15 23.58
C LEU A 102 3.95 -1.16 22.84
N SER A 103 4.27 0.13 22.89
CA SER A 103 3.51 1.17 22.20
C SER A 103 3.53 0.97 20.68
N ALA A 104 4.67 0.56 20.12
CA ALA A 104 4.83 0.25 18.71
C ALA A 104 4.04 -1.00 18.29
N ILE A 105 3.96 -2.04 19.13
CA ILE A 105 3.10 -3.21 18.90
C ILE A 105 1.63 -2.77 18.80
N PHE A 106 1.17 -2.00 19.78
CA PHE A 106 -0.19 -1.46 19.75
C PHE A 106 -0.40 -0.64 18.48
N PHE A 107 0.48 0.32 18.18
CA PHE A 107 0.40 1.09 16.94
C PHE A 107 0.26 0.20 15.69
N GLY A 108 1.04 -0.87 15.59
CA GLY A 108 0.95 -1.85 14.51
C GLY A 108 -0.40 -2.56 14.43
N ILE A 109 -0.97 -3.01 15.57
CA ILE A 109 -2.31 -3.60 15.64
C ILE A 109 -3.36 -2.60 15.14
N GLY A 110 -3.32 -1.38 15.67
CA GLY A 110 -4.27 -0.33 15.32
C GLY A 110 -4.22 0.02 13.84
N ALA A 111 -3.01 0.21 13.30
CA ALA A 111 -2.78 0.50 11.89
C ALA A 111 -3.29 -0.62 10.98
N ALA A 112 -3.15 -1.89 11.37
CA ALA A 112 -3.67 -3.03 10.61
C ALA A 112 -5.20 -3.02 10.54
N LEU A 113 -5.87 -2.75 11.67
CA LEU A 113 -7.34 -2.62 11.71
C LEU A 113 -7.84 -1.44 10.88
N VAL A 114 -7.07 -0.35 10.80
CA VAL A 114 -7.41 0.79 9.95
C VAL A 114 -7.24 0.46 8.47
N LEU A 115 -6.12 -0.19 8.10
CA LEU A 115 -5.82 -0.51 6.70
C LEU A 115 -6.61 -1.69 6.13
N ASP A 116 -7.11 -2.61 6.96
CA ASP A 116 -7.98 -3.70 6.49
C ASP A 116 -9.28 -3.16 5.86
N GLU A 117 -9.79 -2.05 6.43
CA GLU A 117 -11.01 -1.37 5.97
C GLU A 117 -10.73 -0.14 5.08
N TYR A 118 -9.51 -0.03 4.53
CA TYR A 118 -9.09 1.12 3.73
C TYR A 118 -10.06 1.50 2.61
N ALA A 119 -10.68 0.50 1.97
CA ALA A 119 -11.68 0.69 0.92
C ALA A 119 -12.90 1.53 1.40
N LEU A 120 -13.34 1.28 2.63
CA LEU A 120 -14.50 1.94 3.23
C LEU A 120 -14.17 3.36 3.69
N ILE A 121 -12.96 3.58 4.23
CA ILE A 121 -12.52 4.91 4.73
C ILE A 121 -12.52 5.95 3.60
N LEU A 122 -12.06 5.58 2.41
CA LEU A 122 -11.98 6.50 1.28
C LEU A 122 -13.24 6.50 0.39
N HIS A 123 -14.33 5.86 0.83
CA HIS A 123 -15.59 5.72 0.08
C HIS A 123 -15.32 5.51 -1.41
N LEU A 124 -14.54 4.48 -1.72
CA LEU A 124 -14.00 4.22 -3.05
C LEU A 124 -15.08 3.63 -3.97
N SER A 125 -16.13 4.41 -4.24
CA SER A 125 -17.15 4.14 -5.27
C SER A 125 -16.69 4.55 -6.68
N ASP A 126 -15.47 5.07 -6.81
CA ASP A 126 -14.88 5.40 -8.12
C ASP A 126 -14.39 4.10 -8.79
N VAL A 127 -14.88 3.82 -10.00
CA VAL A 127 -14.69 2.62 -10.86
C VAL A 127 -13.26 2.04 -10.87
N TYR A 128 -12.24 2.83 -10.52
CA TYR A 128 -10.85 2.39 -10.36
C TYR A 128 -10.65 1.37 -9.21
N TRP A 129 -11.55 1.30 -8.23
CA TRP A 129 -11.32 0.60 -6.96
C TRP A 129 -12.39 -0.43 -6.55
N GLU A 130 -13.37 -0.72 -7.41
CA GLU A 130 -14.54 -1.59 -7.12
C GLU A 130 -14.20 -3.05 -6.71
N GLU A 131 -12.93 -3.46 -6.73
CA GLU A 131 -12.49 -4.70 -6.09
C GLU A 131 -12.21 -4.45 -4.59
N ASP A 132 -13.25 -4.28 -3.77
CA ASP A 132 -13.21 -3.94 -2.33
C ASP A 132 -12.20 -4.75 -1.50
N GLY A 133 -11.86 -5.97 -1.94
CA GLY A 133 -10.89 -6.85 -1.27
C GLY A 133 -9.43 -6.68 -1.71
N ARG A 134 -9.14 -6.13 -2.89
CA ARG A 134 -7.77 -6.05 -3.43
C ARG A 134 -7.06 -4.77 -3.01
N THR A 135 -7.81 -3.69 -2.84
CA THR A 135 -7.29 -2.37 -2.49
C THR A 135 -6.69 -2.33 -1.09
N SER A 136 -7.33 -2.97 -0.10
CA SER A 136 -6.77 -3.11 1.26
C SER A 136 -5.50 -3.96 1.28
N VAL A 137 -5.45 -5.01 0.45
CA VAL A 137 -4.25 -5.86 0.31
C VAL A 137 -3.08 -5.07 -0.28
N ASP A 138 -3.30 -4.27 -1.33
CA ASP A 138 -2.26 -3.43 -1.92
C ASP A 138 -1.75 -2.37 -0.93
N ALA A 139 -2.64 -1.76 -0.14
CA ALA A 139 -2.26 -0.80 0.90
C ALA A 139 -1.39 -1.45 2.00
N VAL A 140 -1.76 -2.66 2.43
CA VAL A 140 -1.00 -3.44 3.41
C VAL A 140 0.38 -3.84 2.87
N PHE A 141 0.47 -4.32 1.62
CA PHE A 141 1.77 -4.61 1.01
C PHE A 141 2.66 -3.37 0.89
N ALA A 142 2.08 -2.22 0.56
CA ALA A 142 2.82 -0.97 0.52
C ALA A 142 3.35 -0.57 1.91
N ALA A 143 2.50 -0.66 2.95
CA ALA A 143 2.89 -0.39 4.33
C ALA A 143 4.01 -1.34 4.80
N VAL A 144 3.89 -2.64 4.53
CA VAL A 144 4.93 -3.65 4.82
C VAL A 144 6.23 -3.33 4.08
N GLY A 145 6.16 -2.93 2.81
CA GLY A 145 7.32 -2.55 2.02
C GLY A 145 8.05 -1.34 2.61
N VAL A 146 7.33 -0.29 2.98
CA VAL A 146 7.92 0.91 3.62
C VAL A 146 8.52 0.57 4.97
N ALA A 147 7.77 -0.12 5.83
CA ALA A 147 8.25 -0.51 7.14
C ALA A 147 9.50 -1.42 7.04
N GLY A 148 9.52 -2.35 6.08
CA GLY A 148 10.68 -3.20 5.80
C GLY A 148 11.91 -2.40 5.38
N LEU A 149 11.74 -1.39 4.50
CA LEU A 149 12.83 -0.49 4.10
C LEU A 149 13.37 0.30 5.31
N LEU A 150 12.47 0.83 6.16
CA LEU A 150 12.84 1.57 7.37
C LEU A 150 13.59 0.67 8.37
N ILE A 151 13.17 -0.59 8.55
CA ILE A 151 13.89 -1.57 9.40
C ILE A 151 15.28 -1.85 8.85
N MET A 152 15.44 -1.92 7.53
CA MET A 152 16.76 -2.02 6.89
C MET A 152 17.58 -0.73 7.00
N GLY A 153 17.00 0.37 7.50
CA GLY A 153 17.67 1.66 7.72
C GLY A 153 17.61 2.58 6.52
N LEU A 154 16.94 2.13 5.45
CA LEU A 154 16.64 2.98 4.32
C LEU A 154 15.52 3.92 4.73
N HIS A 155 15.82 5.20 4.68
CA HIS A 155 14.86 6.27 4.89
C HIS A 155 15.07 7.31 3.78
N PRO A 156 14.01 8.05 3.37
CA PRO A 156 14.08 8.98 2.23
C PRO A 156 15.22 10.00 2.30
N LEU A 157 15.67 10.37 3.50
CA LEU A 157 16.69 11.39 3.74
C LEU A 157 18.13 10.86 3.73
N MET A 158 18.33 9.54 3.64
CA MET A 158 19.65 8.90 3.82
C MET A 158 20.73 9.41 2.86
N PHE A 159 20.34 9.86 1.66
CA PHE A 159 21.25 10.42 0.68
C PHE A 159 21.35 11.96 0.77
N PHE A 160 20.30 12.62 1.26
CA PHE A 160 20.26 14.08 1.31
C PHE A 160 21.19 14.64 2.39
N LEU A 161 21.19 14.06 3.59
CA LEU A 161 21.95 14.58 4.72
C LEU A 161 23.47 14.56 4.48
N PRO A 162 24.09 13.44 4.02
CA PRO A 162 25.53 13.41 3.81
C PRO A 162 25.99 14.31 2.66
N ILE A 163 25.18 14.40 1.59
CA ILE A 163 25.51 15.28 0.44
C ILE A 163 25.38 16.75 0.85
N TRP A 164 24.40 17.10 1.68
CA TRP A 164 24.24 18.45 2.20
C TRP A 164 25.44 18.89 3.05
N GLU A 165 25.89 18.03 3.97
CA GLU A 165 27.04 18.29 4.84
C GLU A 165 28.35 18.37 4.05
N GLY A 166 28.56 17.46 3.09
CA GLY A 166 29.73 17.43 2.22
C GLY A 166 29.75 18.51 1.13
N ALA A 167 28.65 19.25 0.93
CA ALA A 167 28.59 20.29 -0.09
C ALA A 167 29.38 21.53 0.36
N GLY A 168 30.61 21.67 -0.12
CA GLY A 168 31.47 22.83 0.13
C GLY A 168 31.09 24.08 -0.68
N SER A 169 30.24 23.94 -1.71
CA SER A 169 29.83 25.03 -2.60
C SER A 169 28.34 25.34 -2.46
N TRP A 170 28.00 26.64 -2.47
CA TRP A 170 26.62 27.14 -2.42
C TRP A 170 25.70 26.54 -3.52
N PRO A 171 26.14 26.42 -4.80
CA PRO A 171 25.29 25.85 -5.85
C PRO A 171 24.89 24.40 -5.59
N LEU A 172 25.79 23.60 -5.03
CA LEU A 172 25.51 22.20 -4.71
C LEU A 172 24.50 22.09 -3.55
N ARG A 173 24.64 22.92 -2.50
CA ARG A 173 23.64 23.01 -1.42
C ARG A 173 22.27 23.41 -1.96
N ALA A 174 22.21 24.47 -2.77
CA ALA A 174 20.95 24.90 -3.39
C ALA A 174 20.31 23.79 -4.23
N ALA A 175 21.10 23.00 -4.97
CA ALA A 175 20.61 21.87 -5.75
C ALA A 175 20.04 20.75 -4.87
N VAL A 176 20.70 20.40 -3.76
CA VAL A 176 20.25 19.37 -2.81
C VAL A 176 18.95 19.81 -2.10
N ALA A 177 18.88 21.06 -1.63
CA ALA A 177 17.66 21.62 -1.07
C ALA A 177 16.52 21.62 -2.10
N GLY A 178 16.79 22.04 -3.33
CA GLY A 178 15.83 22.00 -4.43
C GLY A 178 15.32 20.59 -4.68
N ALA A 179 16.20 19.60 -4.75
CA ALA A 179 15.83 18.20 -4.93
C ALA A 179 14.97 17.67 -3.76
N LEU A 180 15.31 18.02 -2.52
CA LEU A 180 14.54 17.63 -1.34
C LEU A 180 13.12 18.20 -1.38
N VAL A 181 13.00 19.51 -1.63
CA VAL A 181 11.70 20.20 -1.74
C VAL A 181 10.87 19.64 -2.90
N LEU A 182 11.51 19.31 -4.02
CA LEU A 182 10.84 18.75 -5.20
C LEU A 182 10.39 17.30 -5.03
N THR A 183 11.00 16.54 -4.12
CA THR A 183 10.72 15.10 -3.94
C THR A 183 9.26 14.83 -3.60
N LEU A 184 8.67 15.57 -2.65
CA LEU A 184 7.26 15.39 -2.27
C LEU A 184 6.27 15.75 -3.39
N PRO A 185 6.35 16.93 -4.05
CA PRO A 185 5.53 17.26 -5.20
C PRO A 185 5.63 16.22 -6.33
N LEU A 186 6.85 15.74 -6.63
CA LEU A 186 7.06 14.71 -7.63
C LEU A 186 6.38 13.38 -7.24
N ALA A 187 6.50 12.96 -5.97
CA ALA A 187 5.81 11.77 -5.48
C ALA A 187 4.28 11.90 -5.62
N VAL A 188 3.71 13.05 -5.27
CA VAL A 188 2.27 13.33 -5.45
C VAL A 188 1.89 13.22 -6.93
N VAL A 189 2.64 13.84 -7.84
CA VAL A 189 2.38 13.75 -9.28
C VAL A 189 2.43 12.29 -9.76
N VAL A 190 3.41 11.50 -9.31
CA VAL A 190 3.54 10.08 -9.69
C VAL A 190 2.36 9.25 -9.18
N VAL A 191 1.90 9.50 -7.95
CA VAL A 191 0.73 8.84 -7.35
C VAL A 191 -0.55 9.22 -8.10
N LEU A 192 -0.76 10.51 -8.39
CA LEU A 192 -1.91 10.99 -9.19
C LEU A 192 -1.94 10.39 -10.60
N LYS A 193 -0.78 10.00 -11.14
CA LYS A 193 -0.64 9.28 -12.42
C LYS A 193 -0.94 7.78 -12.31
N GLY A 194 -1.39 7.29 -11.16
CA GLY A 194 -1.76 5.89 -10.91
C GLY A 194 -0.57 4.96 -10.73
N LYS A 195 0.60 5.48 -10.31
CA LYS A 195 1.83 4.69 -10.15
C LYS A 195 2.31 4.69 -8.70
N VAL A 196 1.42 4.29 -7.80
CA VAL A 196 1.65 4.28 -6.34
C VAL A 196 2.99 3.64 -5.98
N TRP A 197 3.28 2.45 -6.49
CA TRP A 197 4.54 1.74 -6.25
C TRP A 197 5.79 2.51 -6.69
N THR A 198 5.76 3.18 -7.84
CA THR A 198 6.91 4.00 -8.28
C THR A 198 7.03 5.29 -7.50
N GLY A 199 5.92 5.83 -6.99
CA GLY A 199 5.92 6.99 -6.10
C GLY A 199 6.56 6.62 -4.75
N LEU A 200 6.10 5.52 -4.17
CA LEU A 200 6.57 4.98 -2.91
C LEU A 200 8.05 4.60 -2.95
N LEU A 201 8.47 3.77 -3.93
CA LEU A 201 9.88 3.44 -4.10
C LEU A 201 10.71 4.66 -4.52
N GLY A 202 10.10 5.58 -5.26
CA GLY A 202 10.75 6.81 -5.70
C GLY A 202 11.04 7.80 -4.57
N MET A 203 10.33 7.74 -3.45
CA MET A 203 10.68 8.52 -2.26
C MET A 203 12.07 8.13 -1.72
N PHE A 204 12.52 6.90 -1.95
CA PHE A 204 13.88 6.44 -1.60
C PHE A 204 14.87 6.69 -2.74
N ILE A 205 14.38 6.69 -3.99
CA ILE A 205 15.20 6.83 -5.20
C ILE A 205 14.60 7.92 -6.10
N VAL A 206 15.04 9.16 -5.92
CA VAL A 206 14.49 10.35 -6.61
C VAL A 206 14.44 10.19 -8.13
N VAL A 207 15.39 9.47 -8.72
CA VAL A 207 15.43 9.16 -10.17
C VAL A 207 14.15 8.46 -10.63
N LEU A 208 13.60 7.53 -9.83
CA LEU A 208 12.35 6.85 -10.16
C LEU A 208 11.15 7.82 -10.17
N LEU A 209 11.16 8.85 -9.31
CA LEU A 209 10.13 9.88 -9.32
C LEU A 209 10.16 10.70 -10.59
N VAL A 210 11.36 11.12 -11.03
CA VAL A 210 11.53 11.87 -12.29
C VAL A 210 11.03 11.04 -13.46
N ILE A 211 11.45 9.77 -13.56
CA ILE A 211 10.98 8.84 -14.58
C ILE A 211 9.45 8.65 -14.50
N GLY A 212 8.93 8.47 -13.29
CA GLY A 212 7.50 8.29 -13.03
C GLY A 212 6.67 9.49 -13.46
N ALA A 213 7.17 10.70 -13.21
CA ALA A 213 6.50 11.96 -13.51
C ALA A 213 6.56 12.30 -15.00
N VAL A 214 7.70 12.05 -15.68
CA VAL A 214 7.83 12.28 -17.12
C VAL A 214 7.01 11.27 -17.93
N ARG A 215 6.99 10.00 -17.53
CA ARG A 215 6.24 8.95 -18.26
C ARG A 215 4.73 9.19 -18.22
N LEU A 216 4.03 8.79 -19.30
CA LEU A 216 2.57 8.79 -19.40
C LEU A 216 1.89 8.19 -18.15
N SER A 217 0.74 8.75 -17.77
CA SER A 217 -0.08 8.21 -16.67
C SER A 217 -0.78 6.91 -17.07
N ARG A 218 -1.24 6.15 -16.08
CA ARG A 218 -2.17 5.05 -16.32
C ARG A 218 -3.50 5.60 -16.87
N PRO A 219 -4.18 4.87 -17.78
CA PRO A 219 -5.40 5.37 -18.43
C PRO A 219 -6.60 5.53 -17.47
N HIS A 220 -6.64 4.78 -16.37
CA HIS A 220 -7.66 4.86 -15.33
C HIS A 220 -7.33 5.85 -14.20
N ALA A 221 -6.16 6.52 -14.24
CA ALA A 221 -5.72 7.37 -13.13
C ALA A 221 -6.45 8.74 -13.09
N PRO A 222 -6.54 9.38 -11.91
CA PRO A 222 -7.11 10.73 -11.78
C PRO A 222 -6.45 11.75 -12.73
N TRP A 223 -5.13 11.65 -12.94
CA TRP A 223 -4.40 12.49 -13.89
C TRP A 223 -4.90 12.33 -15.33
N ALA A 224 -5.22 11.11 -15.77
CA ALA A 224 -5.74 10.86 -17.10
C ALA A 224 -7.17 11.41 -17.24
N ARG A 225 -8.00 11.28 -16.20
CA ARG A 225 -9.34 11.86 -16.15
C ARG A 225 -9.33 13.39 -16.31
N TRP A 226 -8.41 14.08 -15.64
CA TRP A 226 -8.32 15.54 -15.75
C TRP A 226 -7.65 16.01 -17.04
N ARG A 227 -6.56 15.35 -17.47
CA ARG A 227 -5.68 15.89 -18.52
C ARG A 227 -5.83 15.24 -19.89
N TYR A 228 -6.23 13.96 -19.96
CA TYR A 228 -6.28 13.18 -21.20
C TYR A 228 -7.67 13.11 -21.81
N THR A 229 -8.73 13.44 -21.06
CA THR A 229 -10.10 13.56 -21.59
C THR A 229 -10.19 14.58 -22.73
N THR A 230 -9.45 15.69 -22.64
CA THR A 230 -9.35 16.70 -23.70
C THR A 230 -8.29 16.40 -24.76
N GLN A 231 -7.55 15.27 -24.64
CA GLN A 231 -6.45 14.89 -25.54
C GLN A 231 -6.54 13.42 -25.98
N PRO A 232 -7.45 13.10 -26.93
CA PRO A 232 -7.77 11.72 -27.29
C PRO A 232 -6.56 10.93 -27.81
N GLU A 233 -5.61 11.58 -28.50
CA GLU A 233 -4.40 10.90 -28.94
C GLU A 233 -3.51 10.41 -27.80
N LYS A 234 -3.39 11.20 -26.72
CA LYS A 234 -2.60 10.79 -25.55
C LYS A 234 -3.30 9.69 -24.77
N MET A 235 -4.64 9.72 -24.68
CA MET A 235 -5.42 8.64 -24.09
C MET A 235 -5.24 7.33 -24.87
N ARG A 236 -5.34 7.38 -26.21
CA ARG A 236 -5.11 6.22 -27.09
C ARG A 236 -3.70 5.63 -26.89
N ARG A 237 -2.66 6.46 -26.84
CA ARG A 237 -1.28 6.01 -26.58
C ARG A 237 -1.12 5.39 -25.19
N ALA A 238 -1.80 5.94 -24.17
CA ALA A 238 -1.80 5.38 -22.82
C ALA A 238 -2.43 3.98 -22.79
N LEU A 239 -3.60 3.82 -23.41
CA LEU A 239 -4.32 2.55 -23.52
C LEU A 239 -3.51 1.48 -24.27
N GLN A 240 -2.97 1.83 -25.44
CA GLN A 240 -2.14 0.91 -26.25
C GLN A 240 -0.92 0.41 -25.47
N ARG A 241 -0.23 1.31 -24.76
CA ARG A 241 0.91 0.96 -23.92
C ARG A 241 0.51 0.06 -22.76
N GLU A 242 -0.57 0.39 -22.05
CA GLU A 242 -1.06 -0.39 -20.92
C GLU A 242 -1.42 -1.81 -21.35
N ARG A 243 -2.11 -1.96 -22.50
CA ARG A 243 -2.39 -3.26 -23.11
C ARG A 243 -1.13 -4.04 -23.43
N ARG A 244 -0.14 -3.42 -24.08
CA ARG A 244 1.14 -4.08 -24.43
C ARG A 244 1.89 -4.58 -23.19
N LEU A 245 1.88 -3.81 -22.10
CA LEU A 245 2.58 -4.18 -20.87
C LEU A 245 1.82 -5.23 -20.04
N ARG A 246 0.48 -5.20 -20.03
CA ARG A 246 -0.34 -6.15 -19.27
C ARG A 246 -0.58 -7.47 -19.98
N ARG A 247 -0.58 -7.51 -21.32
CA ARG A 247 -0.80 -8.73 -22.11
C ARG A 247 0.03 -9.95 -21.65
N PRO A 248 1.36 -9.86 -21.42
CA PRO A 248 2.11 -11.03 -20.95
C PRO A 248 1.71 -11.47 -19.53
N ILE A 249 1.36 -10.53 -18.65
CA ILE A 249 0.96 -10.81 -17.27
C ILE A 249 -0.43 -11.48 -17.25
N VAL A 250 -1.38 -10.96 -18.03
CA VAL A 250 -2.72 -11.53 -18.18
C VAL A 250 -2.65 -12.94 -18.75
N ARG A 251 -1.81 -13.15 -19.77
CA ARG A 251 -1.57 -14.48 -20.36
C ARG A 251 -0.98 -15.45 -19.33
N ALA A 252 0.00 -15.02 -18.54
CA ALA A 252 0.58 -15.84 -17.47
C ALA A 252 -0.47 -16.16 -16.38
N LYS A 253 -1.27 -15.17 -15.97
CA LYS A 253 -2.35 -15.35 -14.98
C LYS A 253 -3.37 -16.38 -15.45
N LEU A 254 -3.86 -16.26 -16.68
CA LEU A 254 -4.81 -17.20 -17.28
C LEU A 254 -4.21 -18.59 -17.43
N TRP A 255 -2.95 -18.69 -17.83
CA TRP A 255 -2.25 -19.98 -17.91
C TRP A 255 -2.16 -20.67 -16.55
N VAL A 256 -1.82 -19.94 -15.49
CA VAL A 256 -1.82 -20.47 -14.11
C VAL A 256 -3.22 -20.93 -13.70
N GLN A 257 -4.26 -20.15 -14.01
CA GLN A 257 -5.64 -20.53 -13.72
C GLN A 257 -6.05 -21.81 -14.44
N CYS A 258 -5.73 -21.95 -15.72
CA CYS A 258 -5.98 -23.16 -16.51
C CYS A 258 -5.18 -24.37 -15.99
N ALA A 259 -3.91 -24.17 -15.60
CA ALA A 259 -3.09 -25.21 -15.01
C ALA A 259 -3.67 -25.72 -13.67
N ILE A 260 -4.13 -24.81 -12.81
CA ILE A 260 -4.79 -25.14 -11.54
C ILE A 260 -6.14 -25.83 -11.77
N ALA A 261 -6.88 -25.42 -12.82
CA ALA A 261 -8.15 -26.02 -13.20
C ALA A 261 -8.02 -27.38 -13.91
N GLY A 262 -6.79 -27.90 -14.09
CA GLY A 262 -6.55 -29.21 -14.67
C GLY A 262 -6.57 -29.25 -16.20
N THR A 263 -6.60 -28.10 -16.87
CA THR A 263 -6.56 -27.97 -18.33
C THR A 263 -5.33 -27.15 -18.77
N PRO A 264 -4.10 -27.67 -18.63
CA PRO A 264 -2.90 -26.94 -19.03
C PRO A 264 -2.87 -26.74 -20.55
N GLY A 265 -3.33 -25.58 -21.00
CA GLY A 265 -3.34 -25.16 -22.40
C GLY A 265 -2.93 -23.70 -22.53
N LEU A 266 -2.48 -23.30 -23.73
CA LEU A 266 -2.28 -21.88 -24.03
C LEU A 266 -3.64 -21.17 -23.94
N PRO A 267 -3.76 -20.06 -23.19
CA PRO A 267 -5.01 -19.31 -23.11
C PRO A 267 -5.45 -18.87 -24.50
N ASP A 268 -6.76 -18.97 -24.79
CA ASP A 268 -7.34 -18.42 -26.02
C ASP A 268 -7.06 -16.91 -26.09
N GLU A 269 -6.59 -16.42 -27.24
CA GLU A 269 -6.29 -14.99 -27.44
C GLU A 269 -7.55 -14.14 -27.21
N ARG A 270 -8.74 -14.66 -27.52
CA ARG A 270 -10.00 -13.95 -27.27
C ARG A 270 -10.27 -13.76 -25.78
N ALA A 271 -9.94 -14.75 -24.95
CA ALA A 271 -10.06 -14.64 -23.50
C ALA A 271 -9.03 -13.67 -22.92
N VAL A 272 -7.80 -13.66 -23.45
CA VAL A 272 -6.76 -12.69 -23.08
C VAL A 272 -7.19 -11.26 -23.44
N ASP A 273 -7.73 -11.05 -24.64
CA ASP A 273 -8.17 -9.73 -25.11
C ASP A 273 -9.43 -9.25 -24.37
N ALA A 274 -10.41 -10.13 -24.09
CA ALA A 274 -11.57 -9.80 -23.26
C ALA A 274 -11.19 -9.39 -21.83
N GLN A 275 -10.22 -10.10 -21.23
CA GLN A 275 -9.70 -9.71 -19.91
C GLN A 275 -8.93 -8.39 -19.97
N LEU A 276 -8.18 -8.13 -21.04
CA LEU A 276 -7.50 -6.85 -21.27
C LEU A 276 -8.48 -5.69 -21.46
N ASP A 277 -9.60 -5.91 -22.15
CA ASP A 277 -10.64 -4.90 -22.32
C ASP A 277 -11.32 -4.55 -20.98
N HIS A 278 -11.53 -5.56 -20.13
CA HIS A 278 -12.03 -5.37 -18.77
C HIS A 278 -11.01 -4.62 -17.89
N ASP A 279 -9.75 -5.06 -17.87
CA ASP A 279 -8.70 -4.51 -17.01
C ASP A 279 -8.16 -3.15 -17.48
N VAL A 280 -8.26 -2.84 -18.78
CA VAL A 280 -7.66 -1.65 -19.42
C VAL A 280 -8.74 -0.79 -20.07
N HIS A 281 -9.46 -0.08 -19.21
CA HIS A 281 -10.41 0.95 -19.60
C HIS A 281 -9.89 2.36 -19.27
N ALA A 282 -10.40 3.36 -19.97
CA ALA A 282 -10.14 4.77 -19.64
C ALA A 282 -10.96 5.16 -18.41
N ALA A 283 -10.43 6.09 -17.61
CA ALA A 283 -11.21 6.66 -16.52
C ALA A 283 -12.52 7.27 -17.06
N PRO A 284 -13.68 7.03 -16.42
CA PRO A 284 -14.93 7.66 -16.81
C PRO A 284 -14.78 9.20 -16.74
N PRO A 285 -15.50 9.95 -17.60
CA PRO A 285 -15.51 11.40 -17.52
C PRO A 285 -16.01 11.83 -16.12
N PRO A 286 -15.55 12.98 -15.60
CA PRO A 286 -16.06 13.48 -14.32
C PRO A 286 -17.58 13.60 -14.41
N THR A 287 -18.29 12.91 -13.50
CA THR A 287 -19.73 13.10 -13.32
C THR A 287 -19.99 14.57 -13.05
N GLU A 288 -21.06 15.12 -13.64
CA GLU A 288 -21.47 16.51 -13.41
C GLU A 288 -21.48 16.86 -11.92
N PRO A 289 -21.18 18.11 -11.54
CA PRO A 289 -21.26 18.52 -10.15
C PRO A 289 -22.65 18.17 -9.63
N ILE A 290 -22.70 17.46 -8.51
CA ILE A 290 -23.93 17.26 -7.76
C ILE A 290 -24.46 18.66 -7.48
N LEU A 291 -25.47 19.09 -8.24
CA LEU A 291 -26.27 20.25 -7.92
C LEU A 291 -26.91 19.92 -6.58
N ILE A 292 -26.27 20.36 -5.50
CA ILE A 292 -26.93 20.50 -4.21
C ILE A 292 -28.00 21.55 -4.48
N SER A 293 -29.22 21.09 -4.80
CA SER A 293 -30.38 21.95 -4.84
C SER A 293 -30.45 22.62 -3.48
N ARG A 294 -30.25 23.94 -3.48
CA ARG A 294 -30.49 24.78 -2.31
C ARG A 294 -31.95 24.72 -1.91
#